data_AF-A0A970PZ46-F1
#
_entry.id   AF-A0A970PZ46-F1
#
_cell.length_a   1.000
_cell.length_b   1.000
_cell.length_c   1.000
_cell.angle_alpha   90.00
_cell.angle_beta   90.00
_cell.angle_gamma   90.00
#
_symmetry.space_group_name_H-M   'P 1'
#
loop_
_entity.id
_entity.type
_entity.pdbx_description
1 polymer ?
#
loop_
_entity_poly.entity_id
_entity_poly.type
_entity_poly.pdbx_seq_one_letter_code
_entity_poly.pdbx_strand_id
1 'polypeptide(L)' 'NKIDNILNSNLLSGKHKVSYNLGSLPLGMYFVRLSSENTVLTQKVYVKE' A
#
# COMPACT_ATOMS: atom_id res chain seq x y z
N ASN A 1 16.08 -3.60 -3.98
CA ASN A 1 14.77 -3.00 -3.66
C ASN A 1 13.68 -3.80 -4.34
N LYS A 2 12.97 -4.64 -3.58
CA LYS A 2 11.85 -5.45 -4.09
C LYS A 2 10.59 -4.57 -4.07
N ILE A 3 9.86 -4.52 -5.18
CA ILE A 3 8.56 -3.82 -5.28
C ILE A 3 7.51 -4.92 -5.38
N ASP A 4 6.69 -5.06 -4.34
CA ASP A 4 5.60 -6.02 -4.30
C ASP A 4 4.29 -5.31 -4.63
N ASN A 5 3.60 -5.76 -5.68
CA ASN A 5 2.26 -5.27 -6.01
C ASN A 5 1.23 -6.03 -5.17
N ILE A 6 0.63 -5.33 -4.21
CA ILE A 6 -0.33 -5.90 -3.26
C ILE A 6 -1.72 -6.10 -3.90
N LEU A 7 -2.09 -5.22 -4.85
CA LEU A 7 -3.37 -5.26 -5.53
C LEU A 7 -3.25 -4.62 -6.92
N ASN A 8 -3.83 -5.26 -7.92
CA ASN A 8 -3.95 -4.71 -9.27
C ASN A 8 -5.36 -4.98 -9.82
N SER A 9 -6.30 -4.09 -9.52
CA SER A 9 -7.69 -4.20 -9.96
C SER A 9 -8.33 -2.81 -10.11
N ASN A 10 -9.31 -2.71 -11.01
CA ASN A 10 -10.11 -1.51 -11.20
C ASN A 10 -11.21 -1.44 -10.12
N LEU A 11 -10.89 -0.83 -8.98
CA LEU A 11 -11.84 -0.59 -7.90
C LEU A 11 -12.59 0.73 -8.11
N LEU A 12 -13.91 0.71 -7.98
CA LEU A 12 -14.71 1.93 -7.99
C LEU A 12 -14.45 2.75 -6.73
N SER A 13 -14.16 4.05 -6.90
CA SER A 13 -13.88 4.95 -5.79
C SER A 13 -15.00 4.95 -4.75
N GLY A 14 -14.64 4.92 -3.46
CA GLY A 14 -15.58 4.98 -2.33
C GLY A 14 -16.34 3.69 -2.03
N LYS A 15 -16.22 2.63 -2.83
CA LYS A 15 -16.94 1.36 -2.62
C LYS A 15 -16.12 0.26 -1.95
N HIS A 16 -14.81 0.47 -1.81
CA HIS A 16 -13.88 -0.56 -1.36
C HIS A 16 -12.93 -0.02 -0.30
N LYS A 17 -12.70 -0.81 0.76
CA LYS A 17 -11.64 -0.59 1.73
C LYS A 17 -10.51 -1.59 1.45
N VAL A 18 -9.37 -1.10 1.01
CA VAL A 18 -8.15 -1.92 0.88
C VAL A 18 -7.46 -1.97 2.24
N SER A 19 -7.33 -3.16 2.81
CA SER A 19 -6.58 -3.39 4.05
C SER A 19 -5.46 -4.37 3.75
N TYR A 20 -4.22 -3.98 4.02
CA TYR A 20 -3.06 -4.85 3.87
C TYR A 20 -2.42 -5.09 5.23
N ASN A 21 -2.22 -6.36 5.59
CA ASN A 21 -1.57 -6.72 6.83
C ASN A 21 -0.05 -6.61 6.66
N LEU A 22 0.56 -5.64 7.33
CA LEU A 22 2.00 -5.44 7.34
C LEU A 22 2.73 -6.40 8.31
N GLY A 23 2.02 -7.24 9.07
CA GLY A 23 2.58 -8.07 10.14
C GLY A 23 3.55 -9.17 9.68
N SER A 24 3.61 -9.47 8.38
CA SER A 24 4.62 -10.37 7.80
C SER A 24 5.82 -9.64 7.19
N LEU A 25 5.82 -8.30 7.20
CA LEU A 25 6.97 -7.54 6.74
C LEU A 25 8.04 -7.50 7.83
N PRO A 26 9.33 -7.64 7.47
CA PRO A 26 10.42 -7.36 8.38
C PRO A 26 10.33 -5.97 9.02
N LEU A 27 10.99 -5.79 10.15
CA LEU A 27 11.13 -4.47 10.77
C LEU A 27 11.87 -3.53 9.81
N GLY A 28 11.39 -2.29 9.69
CA GLY A 28 12.02 -1.33 8.79
C GLY A 28 11.11 -0.21 8.30
N MET A 29 11.65 0.56 7.36
CA MET A 29 10.96 1.68 6.72
C MET A 29 10.45 1.26 5.35
N TYR A 30 9.17 1.54 5.10
CA TYR A 30 8.47 1.20 3.87
C TYR A 30 7.84 2.44 3.26
N PHE A 31 7.74 2.45 1.93
CA PHE A 31 6.99 3.46 1.19
C PHE A 31 5.83 2.76 0.49
N VAL A 32 4.61 3.15 0.87
CA VAL A 32 3.37 2.67 0.28
C VAL A 32 2.94 3.69 -0.76
N ARG A 33 2.76 3.24 -2.00
CA ARG A 33 2.20 4.05 -3.09
C ARG A 33 0.80 3.54 -3.41
N LEU A 34 -0.17 4.43 -3.35
CA LEU A 34 -1.55 4.22 -3.78
C LEU A 34 -1.77 5.04 -5.05
N SER A 35 -2.23 4.40 -6.11
CA SER A 35 -2.51 5.07 -7.39
C SER A 35 -3.94 4.75 -7.85
N SER A 36 -4.67 5.80 -8.20
CA SER A 36 -5.89 5.75 -9.02
C SER A 36 -5.63 6.49 -10.34
N GLU A 37 -6.60 6.49 -11.26
CA GLU A 37 -6.47 7.20 -12.54
C GLU A 37 -6.08 8.68 -12.38
N ASN A 38 -6.62 9.36 -11.37
CA ASN A 38 -6.48 10.81 -11.19
C ASN A 38 -5.61 11.21 -10.00
N THR A 39 -5.10 10.26 -9.21
CA THR A 39 -4.42 10.58 -7.96
C THR A 39 -3.35 9.56 -7.62
N VAL A 40 -2.18 10.08 -7.22
CA VAL A 40 -1.13 9.27 -6.61
C VAL A 40 -0.90 9.79 -5.20
N LEU A 41 -1.01 8.90 -4.22
CA LEU A 41 -0.72 9.18 -2.82
C LEU A 41 0.42 8.28 -2.35
N THR A 42 1.41 8.87 -1.70
CA THR A 42 2.54 8.12 -1.15
C THR A 42 2.60 8.34 0.34
N GLN A 43 2.76 7.25 1.09
CA GLN A 43 2.88 7.29 2.53
C GLN A 43 4.12 6.52 2.97
N LYS A 44 4.88 7.10 3.89
CA LYS A 44 5.98 6.43 4.56
C LYS A 44 5.46 5.75 5.82
N VAL A 45 5.79 4.47 5.99
CA VAL A 45 5.34 3.63 7.09
C VAL A 45 6.55 3.00 7.76
N TYR A 46 6.49 2.86 9.09
CA TYR A 46 7.52 2.19 9.88
C TYR A 46 6.92 0.95 10.52
N VAL A 47 7.48 -0.22 10.21
CA VAL A 47 7.16 -1.47 10.88
C VAL A 47 8.16 -1.61 12.03
N LYS A 48 7.63 -1.63 13.25
CA LYS A 48 8.36 -1.79 14.51
C LYS A 48 7.68 -2.89 15.34
N GLU A 49 8.43 -3.47 16.28
CA GLU A 49 7.90 -4.42 17.28
C GLU A 49 6.79 -3.79 18.13
#